data_AF-A0A183EUR4-F1
#
_entry.id   AF-A0A183EUR4-F1
#
_cell.length_a   1.000
_cell.length_b   1.000
_cell.length_c   1.000
_cell.angle_alpha   90.00
_cell.angle_beta   90.00
_cell.angle_gamma   90.00
#
_symmetry.space_group_name_H-M   'P 1'
#
loop_
_entity.id
_entity.type
_entity.pdbx_description
1 polymer ?
#
loop_
_entity_poly.entity_id
_entity_poly.type
_entity_poly.pdbx_seq_one_letter_code
_entity_poly.pdbx_strand_id
1 'polypeptide(L)'
;MVIPIYISEGSPAKIRGKLVTVYQFMIAFGFTVANAAAAWFAHYDPENIGWRLMFSFAALPAVVQVATLAAVFSQKLNFKDSVIF
;
A
#
# COMPACT_ATOMS: atom_id res chain seq x y z
N MET A 1 5.10 -12.55 1.64
CA MET A 1 5.40 -13.33 0.42
C MET A 1 4.18 -13.96 -0.25
N VAL A 2 2.95 -13.68 0.20
CA VAL A 2 1.70 -14.21 -0.43
C VAL A 2 1.17 -13.34 -1.57
N ILE A 3 1.54 -12.06 -1.64
CA ILE A 3 0.91 -11.08 -2.54
C ILE A 3 1.18 -11.37 -4.03
N PRO A 4 2.40 -11.69 -4.49
CA PRO A 4 2.63 -12.06 -5.89
C PRO A 4 1.90 -13.35 -6.30
N ILE A 5 1.74 -14.28 -5.35
CA ILE A 5 1.01 -15.54 -5.55
C ILE A 5 -0.47 -15.23 -5.79
N TYR A 6 -1.08 -14.41 -4.94
CA TYR A 6 -2.46 -13.95 -5.11
C TYR A 6 -2.69 -13.25 -6.46
N ILE A 7 -1.76 -12.35 -6.85
CA ILE A 7 -1.80 -11.68 -8.16
C ILE A 7 -1.71 -12.71 -9.29
N SER A 8 -0.88 -13.74 -9.17
CA SER A 8 -0.72 -14.78 -10.19
C SER A 8 -1.93 -15.69 -10.33
N GLU A 9 -2.65 -15.95 -9.23
CA GLU A 9 -3.88 -16.74 -9.22
C GLU A 9 -5.06 -15.98 -9.83
N GLY A 10 -5.17 -14.68 -9.55
CA GLY A 10 -6.25 -13.83 -10.07
C GLY A 10 -6.05 -13.33 -11.51
N SER A 11 -4.84 -13.42 -12.09
CA SER A 11 -4.53 -12.76 -13.37
C SER A 11 -4.45 -13.71 -14.59
N PRO A 12 -4.92 -13.26 -15.77
CA PRO A 12 -4.81 -13.98 -17.03
C PRO A 12 -3.35 -14.33 -17.37
N ALA A 13 -3.11 -15.54 -17.86
CA ALA A 13 -1.77 -16.10 -18.09
C ALA A 13 -0.81 -15.18 -18.89
N LYS A 14 -1.36 -14.35 -19.80
CA LYS A 14 -0.59 -13.46 -20.68
C LYS A 14 0.01 -12.24 -19.99
N ILE A 15 -0.52 -11.81 -18.83
CA ILE A 15 -0.09 -10.56 -18.14
C ILE A 15 0.51 -10.78 -16.76
N ARG A 16 0.60 -12.03 -16.29
CA ARG A 16 1.13 -12.40 -14.96
C ARG A 16 2.49 -11.79 -14.66
N GLY A 17 3.43 -11.92 -15.60
CA GLY A 17 4.79 -11.39 -15.44
C GLY A 17 4.81 -9.86 -15.29
N LYS A 18 3.97 -9.15 -16.06
CA LYS A 18 3.88 -7.69 -16.01
C LYS A 18 3.26 -7.18 -14.70
N LEU A 19 2.27 -7.90 -14.17
CA LEU A 19 1.65 -7.52 -12.89
C LEU A 19 2.60 -7.69 -11.70
N VAL A 20 3.41 -8.76 -11.71
CA VAL A 20 4.42 -8.99 -10.66
C VAL A 20 5.54 -7.95 -10.71
N THR A 21 6.03 -7.60 -11.91
CA THR A 21 7.08 -6.56 -12.05
C THR A 21 6.58 -5.18 -11.66
N VAL A 22 5.35 -4.81 -12.03
CA VAL A 22 4.74 -3.55 -11.59
C VAL A 22 4.57 -3.51 -10.07
N TYR A 23 4.13 -4.62 -9.45
CA TYR A 23 4.02 -4.71 -8.00
C TYR A 23 5.38 -4.46 -7.31
N GLN A 24 6.44 -5.10 -7.79
CA GLN A 24 7.77 -4.93 -7.21
C GLN A 24 8.36 -3.53 -7.48
N PHE A 25 8.07 -2.95 -8.64
CA PHE A 25 8.45 -1.57 -8.96
C PHE A 25 7.75 -0.55 -8.06
N MET A 26 6.46 -0.74 -7.76
CA MET A 26 5.73 0.12 -6.82
C MET A 26 6.29 0.06 -5.40
N ILE A 27 6.73 -1.11 -4.93
CA ILE A 27 7.41 -1.24 -3.64
C ILE A 27 8.73 -0.45 -3.64
N ALA A 28 9.55 -0.64 -4.67
CA ALA A 28 10.83 0.06 -4.79
C ALA A 28 10.63 1.58 -4.84
N PHE A 29 9.65 2.03 -5.63
CA PHE A 29 9.29 3.44 -5.73
C PHE A 29 8.82 4.02 -4.38
N GLY A 30 7.93 3.32 -3.68
CA GLY A 30 7.47 3.72 -2.36
C GLY A 30 8.61 3.82 -1.34
N PHE A 31 9.57 2.89 -1.39
CA PHE A 31 10.76 2.94 -0.55
C PHE A 31 11.64 4.15 -0.86
N THR A 32 11.87 4.48 -2.13
CA THR A 32 12.64 5.67 -2.53
C THR A 32 11.95 6.96 -2.06
N VAL A 33 10.63 7.08 -2.24
CA VAL A 33 9.86 8.25 -1.79
C VAL A 33 9.90 8.38 -0.27
N ALA A 34 9.76 7.27 0.47
CA ALA A 34 9.84 7.27 1.92
C ALA A 34 11.21 7.74 2.43
N ASN A 35 12.30 7.27 1.81
CA ASN A 35 13.65 7.71 2.17
C ASN A 35 13.92 9.17 1.78
N ALA A 36 13.40 9.63 0.64
CA ALA A 36 13.51 11.03 0.23
C ALA A 36 12.75 11.96 1.20
N ALA A 37 11.53 11.58 1.60
CA ALA A 37 10.76 12.30 2.60
C ALA A 37 11.46 12.29 3.97
N ALA A 38 11.99 11.14 4.39
CA ALA A 38 12.76 11.04 5.63
C ALA A 38 14.01 11.93 5.60
N ALA A 39 14.77 11.94 4.51
CA ALA A 39 15.93 12.83 4.35
C ALA A 39 15.54 14.32 4.43
N TRP A 40 14.40 14.69 3.85
CA TRP A 40 13.88 16.06 3.93
C TRP A 40 13.52 16.46 5.37
N PHE A 41 12.80 15.60 6.09
CA PHE A 41 12.43 15.87 7.49
C PHE A 41 13.63 15.83 8.44
N ALA A 42 14.65 15.01 8.16
CA ALA A 42 15.90 14.97 8.92
C ALA A 42 16.71 16.26 8.78
N HIS A 43 16.65 16.92 7.62
CA HIS A 43 17.40 18.15 7.36
C HIS A 43 16.76 19.39 8.00
N TYR A 44 15.43 19.39 8.18
CA TYR A 44 14.70 20.56 8.69
C TYR A 44 14.67 20.65 10.22
N ASP A 45 14.64 19.51 10.94
CA ASP A 45 14.53 19.51 12.41
C ASP A 45 15.17 18.25 13.05
N PRO A 46 16.50 18.24 13.28
CA PRO A 46 17.23 17.05 13.70
C PRO A 46 16.95 16.59 15.15
N GLU A 47 16.62 17.51 16.06
CA GLU A 47 16.76 17.26 17.50
C GLU A 47 15.42 16.97 18.22
N ASN A 48 14.28 17.51 17.75
CA ASN A 48 13.03 17.46 18.52
C ASN A 48 11.85 16.76 17.83
N ILE A 49 11.65 16.97 16.52
CA ILE A 49 10.38 16.61 15.85
C ILE A 49 10.57 15.77 14.58
N GLY A 50 11.75 15.78 13.94
CA GLY A 50 12.00 15.07 12.67
C GLY A 50 11.61 13.59 12.68
N TRP A 51 11.96 12.86 13.74
CA TRP A 51 11.62 11.42 13.86
C TRP A 51 10.12 11.16 14.05
N ARG A 52 9.40 12.07 14.72
CA ARG A 52 7.94 11.96 14.92
C ARG A 52 7.22 12.21 13.60
N LEU A 53 7.66 13.20 12.84
CA LEU A 53 7.12 13.50 11.51
C LEU A 53 7.38 12.36 10.51
N MET A 54 8.55 11.71 10.57
CA MET A 54 8.82 10.50 9.78
C MET A 54 7.81 9.37 10.08
N PHE A 55 7.50 9.15 11.36
CA PHE A 55 6.47 8.18 11.76
C PHE A 55 5.05 8.61 11.36
N SER A 56 4.71 9.89 11.51
CA SER A 56 3.41 10.43 11.07
C SER A 56 3.22 10.31 9.57
N PHE A 57 4.28 10.50 8.78
CA PHE A 57 4.22 10.33 7.33
C PHE A 57 4.07 8.85 6.95
N ALA A 58 4.68 7.92 7.68
CA ALA A 58 4.48 6.48 7.50
C ALA A 58 3.08 6.00 7.94
N ALA A 59 2.45 6.69 8.90
CA ALA A 59 1.09 6.40 9.33
C ALA A 59 0.06 6.69 8.23
N LEU A 60 0.33 7.65 7.33
CA LEU A 60 -0.60 8.04 6.26
C LEU A 60 -0.87 6.90 5.25
N PRO A 61 0.15 6.22 4.66
CA PRO A 61 -0.07 5.02 3.86
C PRO A 61 -0.75 3.90 4.64
N ALA A 62 -0.46 3.74 5.93
CA ALA A 62 -1.06 2.68 6.76
C ALA A 62 -2.58 2.90 6.94
N VAL A 63 -3.00 4.15 7.20
CA VAL A 63 -4.42 4.51 7.29
C VAL A 63 -5.12 4.31 5.96
N VAL A 64 -4.50 4.74 4.85
CA VAL A 64 -5.05 4.52 3.50
C VAL A 64 -5.22 3.02 3.21
N GLN A 65 -4.23 2.19 3.56
CA GLN A 65 -4.30 0.74 3.38
C GLN A 65 -5.45 0.12 4.18
N VAL A 66 -5.61 0.50 5.45
CA VAL A 66 -6.70 0.02 6.32
C VAL A 66 -8.06 0.49 5.81
N ALA A 67 -8.18 1.75 5.40
CA ALA A 67 -9.41 2.32 4.86
C ALA A 67 -9.83 1.60 3.56
N THR A 68 -8.88 1.35 2.67
CA THR A 68 -9.16 0.65 1.40
C THR A 68 -9.60 -0.79 1.66
N LEU A 69 -8.95 -1.49 2.60
CA LEU A 69 -9.34 -2.84 2.97
C LEU A 69 -10.73 -2.89 3.62
N ALA A 70 -11.04 -1.93 4.51
CA ALA A 70 -12.36 -1.79 5.11
C ALA A 70 -13.45 -1.50 4.06
N ALA A 71 -13.16 -0.64 3.08
CA ALA A 71 -14.07 -0.36 1.98
C ALA A 71 -14.33 -1.61 1.13
N VAL A 72 -13.30 -2.39 0.79
CA VAL A 72 -13.44 -3.66 0.05
C VAL A 72 -14.25 -4.69 0.86
N PHE A 73 -14.05 -4.76 2.18
CA PHE A 73 -14.82 -5.65 3.04
C PHE A 73 -16.30 -5.25 3.09
N SER A 74 -16.59 -3.95 3.19
CA SER A 74 -17.96 -3.42 3.12
C SER A 74 -18.65 -3.75 1.79
N GLN A 75 -17.94 -3.67 0.66
CA GLN A 75 -18.47 -4.06 -0.65
C GLN A 75 -18.80 -5.56 -0.74
N LYS A 76 -17.98 -6.44 -0.13
CA LYS A 76 -18.26 -7.88 -0.10
C LYS A 76 -19.50 -8.24 0.72
N LEU A 77 -19.80 -7.50 1.79
CA LEU A 77 -21.03 -7.70 2.57
C LEU A 77 -22.26 -7.27 1.77
N ASN A 78 -22.20 -6.11 1.12
CA ASN A 78 -23.31 -5.59 0.31
C ASN A 78 -23.67 -6.50 -0.88
N PHE A 79 -22.66 -7.09 -1.53
CA PHE A 79 -22.88 -8.03 -2.63
C PHE A 79 -23.43 -9.39 -2.16
N LYS A 80 -23.14 -9.79 -0.91
CA LYS A 80 -23.69 -11.01 -0.34
C LYS A 80 -25.18 -10.83 -0.07
N ASP A 81 -25.59 -9.66 0.45
CA ASP A 81 -26.99 -9.36 0.77
C ASP A 81 -27.87 -9.16 -0.48
N SER A 82 -27.30 -8.76 -1.62
CA SER A 82 -28.03 -8.58 -2.88
C SER A 82 -28.27 -9.86 -3.70
N VAL A 83 -27.65 -10.99 -3.34
CA VAL A 83 -27.76 -12.27 -4.06
C VAL A 83 -28.68 -13.27 -3.32
N ILE A 84 -29.17 -12.91 -2.13
CA ILE A 84 -30.06 -13.74 -1.29
C ILE A 84 -31.53 -13.28 -1.32
N PHE A 85 -31.90 -12.41 -2.27
CA PHE A 85 -33.29 -12.05 -2.57
C PHE A 85 -33.61 -12.32 -4.04
#